data_AF-A0AAE4AN18-F1
#
_entry.id   AF-A0AAE4AN18-F1
#
_cell.length_a   1.000
_cell.length_b   1.000
_cell.length_c   1.000
_cell.angle_alpha   90.00
_cell.angle_beta   90.00
_cell.angle_gamma   90.00
#
_symmetry.space_group_name_H-M   'P 1'
#
loop_
_entity.id
_entity.type
_entity.pdbx_description
1 polymer ?
#
loop_
_entity_poly.entity_id
_entity_poly.type
_entity_poly.pdbx_seq_one_letter_code
_entity_poly.pdbx_strand_id
1 'polypeptide(L)' 'MRQAPDGVYSYLVDLEDTKIAEMVRENEDCTYTILLNSRFNHERNQASYLHALKHIQNGDYEKESVQEIEAEAHK' A
#
# COMPACT_ATOMS: atom_id res chain seq x y z
N MET A 1 21.55 8.42 3.73
CA MET A 1 20.33 8.50 4.56
C MET A 1 19.21 8.96 3.63
N ARG A 2 18.14 8.17 3.45
CA ARG A 2 16.96 8.66 2.72
C ARG A 2 16.34 9.80 3.55
N GLN A 3 15.88 10.86 2.89
CA GLN A 3 15.13 11.93 3.57
C GLN A 3 13.82 11.35 4.10
N ALA A 4 13.36 11.84 5.25
CA ALA A 4 12.04 11.50 5.77
C ALA A 4 10.98 12.00 4.76
N PRO A 5 9.85 11.28 4.60
CA PRO A 5 8.79 11.71 3.71
C PRO A 5 8.25 13.08 4.15
N ASP A 6 8.03 13.99 3.20
CA ASP A 6 7.50 15.33 3.47
C ASP A 6 6.00 15.27 3.87
N GLY A 7 5.32 14.18 3.52
CA GLY A 7 3.95 13.90 3.92
C GLY A 7 3.49 12.51 3.48
N VAL A 8 2.50 11.96 4.20
CA VAL A 8 1.81 10.71 3.84
C VAL A 8 0.31 10.96 3.87
N TYR A 9 -0.36 10.71 2.75
CA TYR A 9 -1.81 10.82 2.60
C TYR A 9 -2.43 9.43 2.45
N SER A 10 -3.58 9.21 3.09
CA SER A 10 -4.31 7.94 2.98
C SER A 10 -5.75 8.16 2.55
N TYR A 11 -6.23 7.27 1.68
CA TYR A 11 -7.59 7.30 1.15
C TYR A 11 -8.20 5.91 1.19
N LEU A 12 -9.47 5.82 1.60
CA LEU A 12 -10.26 4.62 1.43
C LEU A 12 -10.90 4.66 0.04
N VAL A 13 -10.62 3.63 -0.76
CA VAL A 13 -11.09 3.52 -2.14
C VAL A 13 -11.68 2.13 -2.35
N ASP A 14 -12.77 2.04 -3.09
CA ASP A 14 -13.25 0.74 -3.56
C ASP A 14 -12.34 0.28 -4.71
N LEU A 15 -11.44 -0.66 -4.42
CA LEU A 15 -10.49 -1.20 -5.40
C LEU A 15 -11.08 -2.32 -6.26
N GLU A 16 -12.40 -2.48 -6.27
CA GLU A 16 -13.18 -3.48 -7.01
C GLU A 16 -12.97 -4.96 -6.60
N ASP A 17 -11.73 -5.36 -6.29
CA ASP A 17 -11.34 -6.70 -5.86
C ASP A 17 -10.75 -6.68 -4.44
N THR A 18 -11.17 -7.63 -3.60
CA THR A 18 -10.61 -7.88 -2.26
C THR A 18 -9.25 -8.57 -2.27
N LYS A 19 -8.66 -8.88 -3.43
CA LYS A 19 -7.27 -9.36 -3.49
C LYS A 19 -6.26 -8.25 -3.20
N ILE A 20 -6.62 -7.01 -3.49
CA ILE A 20 -5.76 -5.85 -3.26
C ILE A 20 -6.19 -5.20 -1.96
N ALA A 21 -5.30 -5.18 -0.97
CA ALA A 21 -5.57 -4.57 0.32
C ALA A 21 -5.05 -3.13 0.41
N GLU A 22 -3.91 -2.86 -0.21
CA GLU A 22 -3.36 -1.53 -0.31
C GLU A 22 -2.57 -1.30 -1.58
N MET A 23 -2.42 -0.03 -1.95
CA MET A 23 -1.47 0.42 -2.96
C MET A 23 -0.70 1.61 -2.41
N VAL A 24 0.61 1.65 -2.68
CA VAL A 24 1.48 2.75 -2.25
C VAL A 24 2.12 3.38 -3.48
N ARG A 25 2.12 4.71 -3.53
CA ARG A 25 2.79 5.48 -4.57
C ARG A 25 3.60 6.61 -3.96
N GLU A 26 4.84 6.75 -4.42
CA GLU A 26 5.66 7.95 -4.22
C GLU A 26 5.25 9.03 -5.23
N ASN A 27 5.00 10.24 -4.74
CA ASN A 27 4.67 11.41 -5.54
C ASN A 27 5.95 12.18 -5.93
N GLU A 28 5.85 13.03 -6.96
CA GLU A 28 6.98 13.84 -7.45
C GLU A 28 7.48 14.88 -6.43
N ASP A 29 6.67 15.19 -5.42
CA ASP A 29 6.92 16.18 -4.37
C ASP A 29 7.46 15.56 -3.06
N CYS A 30 8.06 14.36 -3.12
CA CYS A 30 8.57 13.62 -1.96
C CYS A 30 7.51 13.26 -0.91
N THR A 31 6.22 13.30 -1.28
CA THR A 31 5.11 12.77 -0.47
C THR A 31 4.72 11.37 -0.91
N TYR A 32 3.91 10.69 -0.09
CA TYR A 32 3.39 9.36 -0.40
C TYR A 32 1.88 9.31 -0.33
N THR A 33 1.29 8.48 -1.19
CA THR A 33 -0.15 8.18 -1.18
C THR A 33 -0.36 6.69 -0.93
N ILE A 34 -1.15 6.38 0.10
CA ILE A 34 -1.59 5.04 0.46
C ILE A 34 -3.08 4.92 0.13
N LEU A 35 -3.43 4.01 -0.76
CA LEU A 35 -4.82 3.65 -1.03
C LEU A 35 -5.14 2.37 -0.24
N LEU A 36 -6.20 2.40 0.56
CA LEU A 36 -6.69 1.26 1.34
C LEU A 36 -8.03 0.80 0.77
N ASN A 37 -8.23 -0.51 0.69
CA ASN A 37 -9.47 -1.04 0.15
C ASN A 37 -10.65 -0.82 1.12
N SER A 38 -11.62 -0.01 0.71
CA SER A 38 -12.80 0.32 1.54
C SER A 38 -13.71 -0.88 1.82
N ARG A 39 -13.54 -1.99 1.09
CA ARG A 39 -14.29 -3.23 1.33
C ARG A 39 -13.82 -4.01 2.56
N PHE A 40 -12.64 -3.66 3.10
CA PHE A 40 -12.16 -4.25 4.34
C PHE A 40 -12.63 -3.53 5.60
N ASN A 41 -12.68 -4.30 6.69
CA ASN A 41 -12.97 -3.75 8.00
C ASN A 41 -11.83 -2.86 8.50
N HIS A 42 -12.10 -2.13 9.58
CA HIS A 42 -11.16 -1.17 10.15
C HIS A 42 -9.83 -1.82 10.56
N GLU A 43 -9.86 -2.98 11.23
CA GLU A 43 -8.66 -3.68 11.71
C GLU A 43 -7.75 -4.11 10.56
N ARG A 44 -8.33 -4.66 9.49
CA ARG A 44 -7.57 -5.06 8.30
C ARG A 44 -6.99 -3.86 7.57
N ASN A 45 -7.76 -2.78 7.41
CA ASN A 45 -7.25 -1.54 6.83
C ASN A 45 -6.15 -0.89 7.68
N GLN A 46 -6.24 -0.99 9.01
CA GLN A 46 -5.19 -0.54 9.92
C GLN A 46 -3.91 -1.36 9.72
N ALA A 47 -4.01 -2.69 9.60
CA ALA A 47 -2.86 -3.56 9.33
C ALA A 47 -2.21 -3.23 7.98
N SER A 48 -3.00 -3.08 6.91
CA SER A 48 -2.53 -2.67 5.59
C SER A 48 -1.87 -1.28 5.58
N TYR A 49 -2.39 -0.33 6.36
CA TYR A 49 -1.78 0.99 6.51
C TYR A 49 -0.41 0.92 7.20
N LEU A 50 -0.28 0.13 8.27
CA LEU A 50 1.01 -0.09 8.94
C LEU A 50 2.02 -0.80 8.02
N HIS A 51 1.54 -1.75 7.22
CA HIS A 51 2.34 -2.43 6.20
C HIS A 51 2.89 -1.43 5.17
N ALA A 52 2.03 -0.57 4.62
CA ALA A 52 2.42 0.49 3.69
C ALA A 52 3.43 1.48 4.31
N LEU A 53 3.26 1.88 5.57
CA LEU A 53 4.23 2.77 6.25
C LEU A 53 5.61 2.12 6.41
N LYS A 54 5.66 0.82 6.71
CA LYS A 54 6.93 0.08 6.78
C LYS A 54 7.64 0.09 5.43
N HIS A 55 6.90 -0.09 4.34
CA HIS A 55 7.45 0.03 2.99
C HIS A 55 8.01 1.42 2.71
N ILE A 56 7.31 2.47 3.16
CA ILE A 56 7.78 3.85 2.97
C ILE A 56 9.09 4.09 3.72
N GLN A 57 9.20 3.60 4.95
CA GLN A 57 10.38 3.79 5.79
C GLN A 57 11.61 3.02 5.28
N ASN A 58 11.40 1.79 4.79
CA ASN A 58 12.47 0.98 4.24
C ASN A 58 12.80 1.36 2.78
N GLY A 59 11.83 1.98 2.11
CA GLY A 59 11.83 2.30 0.68
C GLY A 59 12.08 1.06 -0.19
N ASP A 60 11.49 -0.06 0.22
CA ASP A 60 11.38 -1.33 -0.49
C ASP A 60 10.03 -1.40 -1.21
N TYR A 61 9.81 -0.49 -2.17
CA TYR A 61 8.59 -0.42 -2.99
C TYR A 61 8.49 -1.52 -4.06
N GLU A 62 9.43 -2.45 -4.08
CA GLU A 62 9.46 -3.57 -5.02
C GLU A 62 9.40 -4.88 -4.23
N LYS A 63 8.20 -5.49 -4.17
CA LYS A 63 7.94 -6.93 -4.45
C LYS A 63 6.82 -7.64 -3.66
N GLU A 64 6.18 -7.06 -2.66
CA GLU A 64 5.27 -7.88 -1.81
C GLU A 64 3.75 -7.75 -2.03
N SER A 65 3.22 -6.90 -2.94
CA SER A 65 1.76 -6.67 -2.99
C SER A 65 1.03 -6.83 -4.34
N VAL A 66 1.66 -7.41 -5.37
CA VAL A 66 0.95 -7.70 -6.65
C VAL A 66 1.33 -9.04 -7.30
N GLN A 67 2.57 -9.54 -7.11
CA GLN A 67 3.09 -10.63 -7.94
C GLN A 67 2.95 -12.05 -7.35
N GLU A 68 2.79 -12.22 -6.03
CA GLU A 68 2.58 -13.57 -5.46
C GLU A 68 1.13 -14.06 -5.56
N ILE A 69 0.14 -13.16 -5.68
CA ILE A 69 -1.26 -13.57 -5.88
C ILE A 69 -1.54 -13.93 -7.36
N GLU A 70 -0.86 -13.29 -8.32
CA GLU A 70 -0.97 -13.65 -9.75
C GLU A 70 -0.30 -14.99 -10.08
N ALA A 71 0.72 -15.43 -9.33
CA ALA A 71 1.37 -16.72 -9.54
C ALA A 71 0.51 -17.91 -9.04
N GLU A 72 -0.32 -17.70 -8.02
CA GLU A 72 -1.23 -18.74 -7.49
C GLU A 72 -2.59 -18.78 -8.20
N ALA A 73 -3.03 -17.67 -8.82
CA ALA A 73 -4.19 -17.65 -9.70
C ALA A 73 -3.91 -18.23 -11.10
N HIS A 74 -2.65 -18.55 -11.40
CA HIS A 74 -2.21 -19.19 -12.63
C HIS A 74 -1.58 -20.57 -12.36
N LYS A 75 -2.27 -21.39 -11.56
CA LYS A 75 -2.17 -22.87 -11.58
C LYS A 75 -3.54 -23.53 -11.43
#